data_AF-T1I6M4-F1
#
_entry.id   AF-T1I6M4-F1
#
_cell.length_a   1.000
_cell.length_b   1.000
_cell.length_c   1.000
_cell.angle_alpha   90.00
_cell.angle_beta   90.00
_cell.angle_gamma   90.00
#
_symmetry.space_group_name_H-M   'P 1'
#
loop_
_entity.id
_entity.type
_entity.pdbx_description
1 polymer ?
#
loop_
_entity_poly.entity_id
_entity_poly.type
_entity_poly.pdbx_seq_one_letter_code
_entity_poly.pdbx_strand_id
1 'polypeptide(L)'
;MKGVSLLAGALALLFSGQALSSGDDVCGFSDAECGIAVLPYLEPNNDTRVNLILLQSSRHHLALPLPQPLPDQTRTRVNPFTAYRVMGLTASETSEDDTSADSANQPSPLAAKAKQLNLPPEVQAQMDTLAPEENEGRHISNDTSAVEAFFDVLLADTQLTEPQRIQLAQARINMLSTTTLATMTRDLATLPADGHTGELKQYLINAVAFYQGLFEQANSGFQSLTTANQPWVAETTRYMLIRVSLNQAMENALDEYNMFNVDKADDRT
;
A
#
# COMPACT_ATOMS: atom_id res chain seq x y z
N MET A 1 -44.88 -5.21 -3.90
CA MET A 1 -43.67 -5.97 -3.51
C MET A 1 -42.54 -5.72 -4.53
N LYS A 2 -42.00 -4.49 -4.62
CA LYS A 2 -40.90 -4.13 -5.53
C LYS A 2 -39.85 -3.20 -4.89
N GLY A 3 -39.86 -3.07 -3.56
CA GLY A 3 -39.01 -2.12 -2.83
C GLY A 3 -37.97 -2.76 -1.90
N VAL A 4 -37.93 -4.08 -1.78
CA VAL A 4 -37.06 -4.77 -0.80
C VAL A 4 -35.77 -5.30 -1.43
N SER A 5 -35.73 -5.52 -2.75
CA SER A 5 -34.52 -6.05 -3.42
C SER A 5 -33.42 -5.01 -3.70
N LEU A 6 -33.70 -3.72 -3.56
CA LEU A 6 -32.71 -2.65 -3.76
C LEU A 6 -31.91 -2.31 -2.50
N LEU A 7 -32.42 -2.64 -1.30
CA LEU A 7 -31.70 -2.43 -0.04
C LEU A 7 -30.64 -3.51 0.23
N ALA A 8 -30.81 -4.72 -0.32
CA ALA A 8 -29.85 -5.81 -0.15
C ALA A 8 -28.56 -5.60 -0.96
N GLY A 9 -28.61 -4.85 -2.07
CA GLY A 9 -27.42 -4.54 -2.88
C GLY A 9 -26.53 -3.43 -2.28
N ALA A 10 -27.12 -2.47 -1.57
CA ALA A 10 -26.38 -1.38 -0.94
C ALA A 10 -25.66 -1.80 0.36
N LEU A 11 -26.17 -2.83 1.05
CA LEU A 11 -25.57 -3.31 2.30
C LEU A 11 -24.33 -4.21 2.06
N ALA A 12 -24.22 -4.84 0.89
CA ALA A 12 -23.07 -5.67 0.51
C ALA A 12 -21.83 -4.84 0.11
N LEU A 13 -22.00 -3.56 -0.26
CA LEU A 13 -20.88 -2.65 -0.57
C LEU A 13 -20.22 -2.05 0.68
N LEU A 14 -20.86 -2.16 1.85
CA LEU A 14 -20.34 -1.63 3.12
C LEU A 14 -19.46 -2.63 3.88
N PHE A 15 -19.38 -3.89 3.41
CA PHE A 15 -18.50 -4.93 3.95
C PHE A 15 -17.32 -5.27 3.03
N SER A 16 -17.12 -4.48 1.96
CA SER A 16 -15.82 -4.42 1.30
C SER A 16 -14.86 -3.78 2.28
N GLY A 17 -14.24 -4.58 3.15
CA GLY A 17 -13.09 -4.11 3.91
C GLY A 17 -12.16 -3.42 2.94
N GLN A 18 -11.79 -2.17 3.24
CA GLN A 18 -10.76 -1.46 2.48
C GLN A 18 -9.57 -2.42 2.46
N ALA A 19 -9.27 -2.97 1.29
CA ALA A 19 -8.09 -3.76 1.08
C ALA A 19 -6.95 -2.75 1.10
N LEU A 20 -6.44 -2.46 2.30
CA LEU A 20 -5.34 -1.54 2.57
C LEU A 20 -4.16 -1.94 1.69
N SER A 21 -4.11 -1.34 0.52
CA SER A 21 -3.17 -1.69 -0.52
C SER A 21 -1.88 -0.96 -0.21
N SER A 22 -0.98 -1.60 0.55
CA SER A 22 0.36 -1.09 0.81
C SER A 22 0.37 0.38 1.23
N GLY A 23 -0.01 0.66 2.48
CA GLY A 23 0.35 1.95 3.06
C GLY A 23 1.88 2.02 3.11
N ASP A 24 2.46 3.12 2.67
CA ASP A 24 3.80 3.49 3.13
C ASP A 24 3.63 3.66 4.66
N ASP A 25 4.18 2.75 5.49
CA ASP A 25 4.04 2.80 6.96
C ASP A 25 4.37 4.24 7.44
N VAL A 26 3.59 4.87 8.32
CA VAL A 26 3.59 4.65 9.78
C VAL A 26 2.19 4.91 10.40
N CYS A 27 1.72 4.00 11.24
CA CYS A 27 0.59 4.22 12.16
C CYS A 27 1.08 5.05 13.38
N GLY A 28 0.33 6.10 13.77
CA GLY A 28 0.84 7.33 14.40
C GLY A 28 1.18 7.31 15.91
N PHE A 29 1.62 8.48 16.40
CA PHE A 29 2.15 8.77 17.74
C PHE A 29 1.17 8.56 18.93
N SER A 30 0.06 7.81 18.77
CA SER A 30 -0.63 7.08 19.86
C SER A 30 -1.89 6.34 19.35
N ASP A 31 -1.75 5.30 18.54
CA ASP A 31 -2.88 4.66 17.87
C ASP A 31 -3.78 3.80 18.75
N ALA A 32 -5.07 3.77 18.40
CA ALA A 32 -5.92 2.62 18.69
C ALA A 32 -6.96 2.31 17.58
N GLU A 33 -7.28 3.25 16.68
CA GLU A 33 -8.41 3.12 15.75
C GLU A 33 -8.19 3.82 14.38
N CYS A 34 -6.95 3.89 13.88
CA CYS A 34 -6.65 4.65 12.67
C CYS A 34 -7.21 4.00 11.40
N GLY A 35 -8.32 4.55 10.89
CA GLY A 35 -8.88 4.21 9.59
C GLY A 35 -8.05 4.71 8.39
N ILE A 36 -7.11 5.65 8.60
CA ILE A 36 -6.11 6.11 7.62
C ILE A 36 -4.85 6.57 8.39
N ALA A 37 -3.69 5.97 8.12
CA ALA A 37 -2.39 6.37 8.70
C ALA A 37 -1.89 7.66 8.04
N VAL A 38 -1.87 8.81 8.74
CA VAL A 38 -1.45 10.08 8.12
C VAL A 38 -1.12 11.24 9.08
N LEU A 39 -0.21 12.11 8.64
CA LEU A 39 -0.06 13.50 9.09
C LEU A 39 -0.98 14.45 8.28
N PRO A 40 -1.56 15.48 8.92
CA PRO A 40 -2.60 16.35 8.34
C PRO A 40 -2.07 17.40 7.34
N TYR A 41 -0.84 17.25 6.87
CA TYR A 41 -0.15 18.16 5.96
C TYR A 41 0.64 17.33 4.94
N LEU A 42 1.05 17.94 3.84
CA LEU A 42 1.79 17.23 2.79
C LEU A 42 3.16 16.81 3.33
N GLU A 43 3.42 15.51 3.33
CA GLU A 43 4.70 14.95 3.73
C GLU A 43 5.11 13.84 2.76
N PRO A 44 6.38 13.74 2.36
CA PRO A 44 6.85 12.66 1.48
C PRO A 44 6.55 11.26 2.01
N ASN A 45 6.52 11.09 3.33
CA ASN A 45 6.27 9.81 4.00
C ASN A 45 4.77 9.49 4.18
N ASN A 46 3.87 10.42 3.88
CA ASN A 46 2.44 10.07 3.86
C ASN A 46 2.15 9.16 2.67
N ASP A 47 1.23 8.20 2.87
CA ASP A 47 0.61 7.46 1.76
C ASP A 47 0.17 8.43 0.65
N THR A 48 0.56 8.10 -0.58
CA THR A 48 0.28 8.90 -1.78
C THR A 48 -1.19 9.32 -1.91
N ARG A 49 -2.15 8.46 -1.53
CA ARG A 49 -3.59 8.77 -1.53
C ARG A 49 -3.91 9.93 -0.62
N VAL A 50 -3.26 9.99 0.54
CA VAL A 50 -3.57 11.04 1.50
C VAL A 50 -3.00 12.37 1.07
N ASN A 51 -1.78 12.39 0.55
CA ASN A 51 -1.24 13.59 -0.08
C ASN A 51 -2.16 14.10 -1.19
N LEU A 52 -2.78 13.21 -1.98
CA LEU A 52 -3.77 13.62 -2.97
C LEU A 52 -5.07 14.11 -2.37
N ILE A 53 -5.60 13.47 -1.33
CA ILE A 53 -6.79 13.95 -0.63
C ILE A 53 -6.55 15.35 -0.05
N LEU A 54 -5.38 15.59 0.54
CA LEU A 54 -4.97 16.91 1.04
C LEU A 54 -4.87 17.95 -0.11
N LEU A 55 -4.27 17.59 -1.24
CA LEU A 55 -4.18 18.47 -2.41
C LEU A 55 -5.56 18.78 -3.01
N GLN A 56 -6.40 17.76 -3.21
CA GLN A 56 -7.71 17.90 -3.82
C GLN A 56 -8.68 18.65 -2.90
N SER A 57 -8.62 18.42 -1.58
CA SER A 57 -9.44 19.16 -0.63
C SER A 57 -9.09 20.65 -0.59
N SER A 58 -7.80 20.99 -0.62
CA SER A 58 -7.34 22.37 -0.73
C SER A 58 -7.83 23.03 -2.03
N ARG A 59 -7.63 22.34 -3.17
CA ARG A 59 -8.01 22.84 -4.51
C ARG A 59 -9.52 23.00 -4.70
N HIS A 60 -10.32 22.10 -4.15
CA HIS A 60 -11.77 22.05 -4.35
C HIS A 60 -12.57 22.50 -3.12
N HIS A 61 -11.90 23.04 -2.09
CA HIS A 61 -12.51 23.45 -0.82
C HIS A 61 -13.38 22.36 -0.18
N LEU A 62 -12.95 21.09 -0.29
CA LEU A 62 -13.66 19.97 0.32
C LEU A 62 -13.29 19.90 1.81
N ALA A 63 -14.30 19.83 2.67
CA ALA A 63 -14.07 19.60 4.09
C ALA A 63 -13.55 18.17 4.29
N LEU A 64 -12.35 18.05 4.87
CA LEU A 64 -11.84 16.76 5.33
C LEU A 64 -12.48 16.41 6.67
N PRO A 65 -12.81 15.13 6.91
CA PRO A 65 -13.33 14.66 8.19
C PRO A 65 -12.22 14.58 9.25
N LEU A 66 -11.48 15.68 9.44
CA LEU A 66 -10.48 15.79 10.50
C LEU A 66 -11.21 16.04 11.83
N PRO A 67 -11.02 15.19 12.86
CA PRO A 67 -11.67 15.40 14.15
C PRO A 67 -11.27 16.76 14.72
N GLN A 68 -12.26 17.55 15.16
CA GLN A 68 -12.04 18.88 15.74
C GLN A 68 -11.85 18.81 17.27
N PRO A 69 -11.17 19.81 17.89
CA PRO A 69 -10.85 19.75 19.31
C PRO A 69 -12.12 19.80 20.12
N LEU A 70 -12.19 18.99 21.18
CA LEU A 70 -13.21 19.22 22.19
C LEU A 70 -13.02 20.64 22.79
N PRO A 71 -14.12 21.40 23.01
CA PRO A 71 -14.05 22.84 23.30
C PRO A 71 -13.16 23.25 24.49
N ASP A 72 -12.99 22.36 25.48
CA ASP A 72 -12.29 22.64 26.75
C ASP A 72 -10.75 22.52 26.64
N GLN A 73 -10.22 21.86 25.60
CA GLN A 73 -8.77 21.74 25.41
C GLN A 73 -8.11 23.03 24.90
N THR A 74 -8.91 24.02 24.51
CA THR A 74 -8.42 25.32 24.00
C THR A 74 -7.73 26.17 25.08
N ARG A 75 -7.83 25.84 26.37
CA ARG A 75 -7.31 26.68 27.48
C ARG A 75 -6.20 26.06 28.35
N THR A 76 -5.83 24.81 28.14
CA THR A 76 -4.74 24.19 28.91
C THR A 76 -3.36 24.77 28.53
N ARG A 77 -2.49 24.98 29.53
CA ARG A 77 -1.11 25.48 29.35
C ARG A 77 -0.05 24.39 29.38
N VAL A 78 -0.47 23.13 29.55
CA VAL A 78 0.45 22.00 29.76
C VAL A 78 1.21 21.64 28.47
N ASN A 79 0.67 21.96 27.29
CA ASN A 79 1.39 21.76 26.03
C ASN A 79 0.89 22.72 24.93
N PRO A 80 1.43 23.95 24.83
CA PRO A 80 0.85 25.00 24.01
C PRO A 80 1.00 24.83 22.49
N PHE A 81 1.92 23.96 22.02
CA PHE A 81 2.30 23.82 20.61
C PHE A 81 2.32 22.37 20.11
N THR A 82 1.37 21.54 20.53
CA THR A 82 1.26 20.19 19.97
C THR A 82 0.35 20.17 18.75
N ALA A 83 0.70 19.36 17.76
CA ALA A 83 -0.16 19.11 16.58
C ALA A 83 -1.59 18.71 17.00
N TYR A 84 -1.72 17.99 18.12
CA TYR A 84 -2.99 17.63 18.78
C TYR A 84 -3.93 18.82 19.03
N ARG A 85 -3.41 20.00 19.42
CA ARG A 85 -4.22 21.18 19.75
C ARG A 85 -4.60 22.02 18.52
N VAL A 86 -3.73 22.02 17.51
CA VAL A 86 -4.01 22.71 16.23
C VAL A 86 -5.10 21.96 15.46
N MET A 87 -5.13 20.63 15.56
CA MET A 87 -6.09 19.79 14.84
C MET A 87 -7.32 19.43 15.64
N GLY A 88 -7.18 19.15 16.94
CA GLY A 88 -8.30 18.81 17.77
C GLY A 88 -8.45 17.40 18.28
N LEU A 89 -7.33 16.77 18.58
CA LEU A 89 -7.30 15.38 18.98
C LEU A 89 -7.02 15.29 20.48
N THR A 90 -7.77 14.45 21.18
CA THR A 90 -7.42 14.01 22.53
C THR A 90 -6.26 13.02 22.43
N ALA A 91 -5.10 13.35 23.00
CA ALA A 91 -4.01 12.40 23.14
C ALA A 91 -4.48 11.23 24.02
N SER A 92 -4.45 10.01 23.49
CA SER A 92 -4.65 8.79 24.27
C SER A 92 -3.31 8.10 24.35
N GLU A 93 -2.48 8.50 25.30
CA GLU A 93 -1.24 7.77 25.61
C GLU A 93 -1.64 6.42 26.22
N THR A 94 -1.69 5.37 25.42
CA THR A 94 -1.48 4.02 25.94
C THR A 94 -0.01 3.94 26.31
N SER A 95 0.25 3.83 27.61
CA SER A 95 1.57 3.56 28.15
C SER A 95 2.06 2.25 27.54
N GLU A 96 2.97 2.32 26.58
CA GLU A 96 3.80 1.18 26.24
C GLU A 96 4.67 0.90 27.48
N ASP A 97 4.21 -0.06 28.28
CA ASP A 97 5.02 -0.62 29.35
C ASP A 97 6.17 -1.34 28.65
N ASP A 98 7.31 -0.64 28.61
CA ASP A 98 8.57 -1.02 27.97
C ASP A 98 9.14 -2.27 28.69
N THR A 99 8.55 -3.42 28.41
CA THR A 99 8.96 -4.74 28.90
C THR A 99 9.04 -5.74 27.75
N SER A 100 9.84 -5.41 26.74
CA SER A 100 10.25 -6.38 25.72
C SER A 100 11.66 -6.91 26.01
N ALA A 101 11.78 -7.65 27.12
CA ALA A 101 12.93 -8.50 27.40
C ALA A 101 12.52 -9.98 27.31
N ASP A 102 11.91 -10.40 26.18
CA ASP A 102 11.81 -11.83 25.82
C ASP A 102 11.61 -12.13 24.31
N SER A 103 11.71 -11.13 23.41
CA SER A 103 11.35 -11.31 21.98
C SER A 103 12.42 -11.98 21.11
N ALA A 104 13.54 -12.44 21.67
CA ALA A 104 14.67 -12.96 20.89
C ALA A 104 14.43 -14.33 20.23
N ASN A 105 13.27 -14.97 20.45
CA ASN A 105 13.02 -16.34 20.00
C ASN A 105 11.68 -16.57 19.29
N GLN A 106 10.93 -15.51 18.95
CA GLN A 106 9.70 -15.61 18.16
C GLN A 106 9.99 -15.27 16.69
N PRO A 107 9.52 -16.09 15.72
CA PRO A 107 9.65 -15.76 14.30
C PRO A 107 8.91 -14.45 14.00
N SER A 108 9.47 -13.62 13.12
CA SER A 108 8.79 -12.41 12.64
C SER A 108 7.42 -12.74 12.05
N PRO A 109 6.44 -11.80 12.07
CA PRO A 109 5.12 -12.03 11.47
C PRO A 109 5.18 -12.53 10.03
N LEU A 110 6.05 -11.92 9.20
CA LEU A 110 6.35 -12.39 7.85
C LEU A 110 6.86 -13.85 7.81
N ALA A 111 7.80 -14.23 8.68
CA ALA A 111 8.32 -15.60 8.77
C ALA A 111 7.23 -16.60 9.21
N ALA A 112 6.32 -16.20 10.09
CA ALA A 112 5.18 -17.03 10.49
C ALA A 112 4.22 -17.25 9.31
N LYS A 113 3.89 -16.21 8.54
CA LYS A 113 3.03 -16.33 7.34
C LYS A 113 3.69 -17.14 6.22
N ALA A 114 5.00 -17.00 6.03
CA ALA A 114 5.75 -17.83 5.07
C ALA A 114 5.62 -19.33 5.38
N LYS A 115 5.66 -19.71 6.67
CA LYS A 115 5.40 -21.09 7.11
C LYS A 115 3.95 -21.52 6.86
N GLN A 116 2.97 -20.64 7.11
CA GLN A 116 1.56 -20.93 6.84
C GLN A 116 1.26 -21.12 5.35
N LEU A 117 2.01 -20.43 4.48
CA LEU A 117 1.93 -20.59 3.02
C LEU A 117 2.71 -21.82 2.51
N ASN A 118 3.32 -22.62 3.39
CA ASN A 118 4.17 -23.76 3.05
C ASN A 118 5.28 -23.39 2.05
N LEU A 119 5.88 -22.21 2.19
CA LEU A 119 6.98 -21.81 1.32
C LEU A 119 8.19 -22.76 1.49
N PRO A 120 8.89 -23.12 0.41
CA PRO A 120 10.06 -23.98 0.51
C PRO A 120 11.15 -23.39 1.43
N PRO A 121 11.96 -24.22 2.12
CA PRO A 121 13.00 -23.74 3.03
C PRO A 121 13.99 -22.76 2.41
N GLU A 122 14.34 -22.96 1.14
CA GLU A 122 15.21 -22.07 0.37
C GLU A 122 14.63 -20.65 0.21
N VAL A 123 13.31 -20.55 0.10
CA VAL A 123 12.58 -19.29 -0.01
C VAL A 123 12.52 -18.58 1.33
N GLN A 124 12.26 -19.34 2.39
CA GLN A 124 12.27 -18.80 3.75
C GLN A 124 13.65 -18.26 4.10
N ALA A 125 14.73 -18.98 3.73
CA ALA A 125 16.09 -18.52 3.93
C ALA A 125 16.44 -17.25 3.12
N GLN A 126 15.86 -17.08 1.92
CA GLN A 126 16.02 -15.84 1.16
C GLN A 126 15.48 -14.64 1.94
N MET A 127 14.37 -14.81 2.68
CA MET A 127 13.80 -13.72 3.48
C MET A 127 14.70 -13.27 4.63
N ASP A 128 15.48 -14.18 5.22
CA ASP A 128 16.44 -13.85 6.28
C ASP A 128 17.61 -12.99 5.76
N THR A 129 17.84 -12.98 4.45
CA THR A 129 18.87 -12.17 3.79
C THR A 129 18.36 -10.82 3.28
N LEU A 130 17.05 -10.58 3.35
CA LEU A 130 16.47 -9.30 2.99
C LEU A 130 16.88 -8.28 4.07
N ALA A 131 17.83 -7.41 3.73
CA ALA A 131 18.06 -6.22 4.54
C ALA A 131 16.83 -5.31 4.42
N PRO A 132 16.50 -4.50 5.45
CA PRO A 132 15.64 -3.35 5.25
C PRO A 132 16.37 -2.42 4.28
N GLU A 133 16.05 -2.51 2.99
CA GLU A 133 16.55 -1.55 2.02
C GLU A 133 15.83 -0.22 2.27
N GLU A 134 16.60 0.86 2.41
CA GLU A 134 16.06 2.22 2.32
C GLU A 134 15.63 2.43 0.86
N ASN A 135 14.43 1.98 0.53
CA ASN A 135 13.86 2.17 -0.78
C ASN A 135 13.55 3.65 -0.99
N GLU A 136 13.82 4.15 -2.20
CA GLU A 136 13.56 5.54 -2.56
C GLU A 136 12.64 5.67 -3.79
N GLY A 137 12.05 6.85 -3.94
CA GLY A 137 11.24 7.21 -5.08
C GLY A 137 10.12 6.20 -5.34
N ARG A 138 10.02 5.71 -6.58
CA ARG A 138 8.99 4.73 -6.96
C ARG A 138 9.11 3.38 -6.25
N HIS A 139 10.25 3.07 -5.63
CA HIS A 139 10.45 1.79 -4.93
C HIS A 139 10.05 1.85 -3.46
N ILE A 140 9.71 3.02 -2.90
CA ILE A 140 9.56 3.20 -1.44
C ILE A 140 8.61 2.17 -0.78
N SER A 141 7.48 1.86 -1.43
CA SER A 141 6.48 0.87 -0.95
C SER A 141 6.83 -0.59 -1.28
N ASN A 142 8.04 -0.89 -1.76
CA ASN A 142 8.47 -2.23 -2.12
C ASN A 142 9.34 -2.84 -1.02
N ASP A 143 8.76 -3.01 0.16
CA ASP A 143 9.42 -3.47 1.38
C ASP A 143 8.83 -4.78 1.91
N THR A 144 9.35 -5.25 3.06
CA THR A 144 8.91 -6.47 3.72
C THR A 144 7.48 -6.37 4.27
N SER A 145 7.03 -5.19 4.74
CA SER A 145 5.64 -4.95 5.14
C SER A 145 4.67 -5.19 3.98
N ALA A 146 5.01 -4.72 2.78
CA ALA A 146 4.21 -4.93 1.57
C ALA A 146 4.25 -6.39 1.06
N VAL A 147 5.28 -7.17 1.41
CA VAL A 147 5.28 -8.64 1.18
C VAL A 147 4.35 -9.32 2.18
N GLU A 148 4.45 -8.95 3.45
CA GLU A 148 3.60 -9.49 4.51
C GLU A 148 2.11 -9.27 4.23
N ALA A 149 1.74 -8.04 3.85
CA ALA A 149 0.37 -7.71 3.47
C ALA A 149 -0.10 -8.54 2.27
N PHE A 150 0.75 -8.77 1.27
CA PHE A 150 0.43 -9.65 0.15
C PHE A 150 0.24 -11.11 0.60
N PHE A 151 0.97 -11.59 1.60
CA PHE A 151 0.76 -12.92 2.16
C PHE A 151 -0.58 -13.04 2.87
N ASP A 152 -1.13 -11.98 3.45
CA ASP A 152 -2.49 -11.99 3.99
C ASP A 152 -3.54 -12.15 2.91
N VAL A 153 -3.36 -11.48 1.77
CA VAL A 153 -4.19 -11.71 0.56
C VAL A 153 -4.08 -13.17 0.12
N LEU A 154 -2.83 -13.65 0.10
CA LEU A 154 -2.38 -15.05 0.03
C LEU A 154 -3.31 -15.98 0.77
N LEU A 155 -3.28 -15.82 2.08
CA LEU A 155 -3.89 -16.68 3.09
C LEU A 155 -5.42 -16.61 3.04
N ALA A 156 -5.98 -15.41 2.86
CA ALA A 156 -7.43 -15.18 2.87
C ALA A 156 -8.17 -15.68 1.60
N ASP A 157 -7.49 -15.79 0.46
CA ASP A 157 -8.17 -16.05 -0.82
C ASP A 157 -8.47 -17.54 -1.07
N THR A 158 -9.65 -18.00 -0.63
CA THR A 158 -10.07 -19.40 -0.72
C THR A 158 -10.20 -19.96 -2.15
N GLN A 159 -10.09 -19.13 -3.20
CA GLN A 159 -10.08 -19.59 -4.58
C GLN A 159 -8.69 -20.04 -5.06
N LEU A 160 -7.64 -19.70 -4.32
CA LEU A 160 -6.26 -20.09 -4.66
C LEU A 160 -5.91 -21.46 -4.08
N THR A 161 -5.37 -22.33 -4.93
CA THR A 161 -4.72 -23.57 -4.52
C THR A 161 -3.35 -23.29 -3.89
N GLU A 162 -2.88 -24.23 -3.06
CA GLU A 162 -1.56 -24.13 -2.42
C GLU A 162 -0.40 -23.91 -3.41
N PRO A 163 -0.27 -24.64 -4.54
CA PRO A 163 0.80 -24.38 -5.50
C PRO A 163 0.75 -22.97 -6.10
N GLN A 164 -0.45 -22.41 -6.32
CA GLN A 164 -0.61 -21.04 -6.83
C GLN A 164 -0.16 -20.02 -5.79
N ARG A 165 -0.52 -20.22 -4.52
CA ARG A 165 -0.09 -19.35 -3.41
C ARG A 165 1.44 -19.35 -3.27
N ILE A 166 2.08 -20.52 -3.32
CA ILE A 166 3.54 -20.64 -3.25
C ILE A 166 4.21 -19.86 -4.39
N GLN A 167 3.77 -20.04 -5.64
CA GLN A 167 4.35 -19.35 -6.78
C GLN A 167 4.15 -17.82 -6.72
N LEU A 168 2.95 -17.35 -6.35
CA LEU A 168 2.66 -15.92 -6.21
C LEU A 168 3.46 -15.29 -5.06
N ALA A 169 3.58 -15.98 -3.93
CA ALA A 169 4.38 -15.53 -2.79
C ALA A 169 5.87 -15.43 -3.13
N GLN A 170 6.42 -16.45 -3.82
CA GLN A 170 7.81 -16.41 -4.30
C GLN A 170 8.05 -15.21 -5.23
N ALA A 171 7.14 -15.00 -6.18
CA ALA A 171 7.25 -13.89 -7.11
C ALA A 171 7.23 -12.55 -6.36
N ARG A 172 6.36 -12.39 -5.35
CA ARG A 172 6.32 -11.18 -4.53
C ARG A 172 7.63 -10.95 -3.76
N ILE A 173 8.21 -11.99 -3.15
CA ILE A 173 9.53 -11.90 -2.50
C ILE A 173 10.60 -11.46 -3.51
N ASN A 174 10.63 -12.07 -4.70
CA ASN A 174 11.61 -11.76 -5.74
C ASN A 174 11.56 -10.29 -6.20
N MET A 175 10.45 -9.58 -6.00
CA MET A 175 10.35 -8.15 -6.29
C MET A 175 11.17 -7.29 -5.34
N LEU A 176 11.48 -7.76 -4.13
CA LEU A 176 12.37 -7.05 -3.20
C LEU A 176 13.83 -7.10 -3.66
N SER A 177 14.17 -8.00 -4.57
CA SER A 177 15.44 -8.03 -5.27
C SER A 177 15.30 -7.40 -6.66
N THR A 178 16.40 -7.20 -7.39
CA THR A 178 16.39 -6.69 -8.77
C THR A 178 15.77 -7.70 -9.76
N THR A 179 14.44 -7.82 -9.75
CA THR A 179 13.66 -8.63 -10.70
C THR A 179 13.32 -7.83 -11.95
N THR A 180 13.58 -8.43 -13.12
CA THR A 180 13.18 -7.85 -14.41
C THR A 180 11.76 -8.25 -14.80
N LEU A 181 11.11 -7.49 -15.69
CA LEU A 181 9.78 -7.82 -16.19
C LEU A 181 9.76 -9.18 -16.92
N ALA A 182 10.81 -9.48 -17.68
CA ALA A 182 10.98 -10.74 -18.37
C ALA A 182 11.11 -11.92 -17.39
N THR A 183 11.90 -11.74 -16.32
CA THR A 183 12.03 -12.73 -15.22
C THR A 183 10.67 -13.00 -14.58
N MET A 184 9.96 -11.94 -14.16
CA MET A 184 8.64 -12.06 -13.53
C MET A 184 7.62 -12.79 -14.43
N THR A 185 7.56 -12.41 -15.70
CA THR A 185 6.64 -13.01 -16.68
C THR A 185 6.93 -14.50 -16.89
N ARG A 186 8.21 -14.87 -16.95
CA ARG A 186 8.66 -16.26 -17.10
C ARG A 186 8.32 -17.09 -15.86
N ASP A 187 8.60 -16.57 -14.67
CA ASP A 187 8.37 -17.29 -13.40
C ASP A 187 6.88 -17.57 -13.17
N LEU A 188 6.01 -16.62 -13.55
CA LEU A 188 4.55 -16.75 -13.41
C LEU A 188 3.87 -17.41 -14.62
N ALA A 189 4.61 -17.84 -15.65
CA ALA A 189 4.04 -18.32 -16.91
C ALA A 189 3.11 -19.53 -16.73
N THR A 190 3.38 -20.39 -15.75
CA THR A 190 2.61 -21.63 -15.50
C THR A 190 1.29 -21.40 -14.77
N LEU A 191 1.11 -20.24 -14.14
CA LEU A 191 -0.14 -19.91 -13.46
C LEU A 191 -1.26 -19.60 -14.47
N PRO A 192 -2.51 -20.00 -14.17
CA PRO A 192 -3.69 -19.61 -14.93
C PRO A 192 -3.76 -18.11 -15.20
N ALA A 193 -4.30 -17.74 -16.36
CA ALA A 193 -4.47 -16.34 -16.77
C ALA A 193 -5.79 -15.73 -16.29
N ASP A 194 -6.71 -16.55 -15.81
CA ASP A 194 -8.07 -16.19 -15.40
C ASP A 194 -8.28 -16.33 -13.88
N GLY A 195 -9.41 -15.80 -13.42
CA GLY A 195 -9.78 -15.78 -12.00
C GLY A 195 -8.81 -15.00 -11.12
N HIS A 196 -8.92 -15.21 -9.81
CA HIS A 196 -8.10 -14.50 -8.83
C HIS A 196 -6.59 -14.73 -9.03
N THR A 197 -6.18 -15.94 -9.43
CA THR A 197 -4.77 -16.24 -9.72
C THR A 197 -4.24 -15.40 -10.88
N GLY A 198 -4.99 -15.30 -11.98
CA GLY A 198 -4.63 -14.49 -13.13
C GLY A 198 -4.54 -13.00 -12.80
N GLU A 199 -5.50 -12.50 -12.02
CA GLU A 199 -5.55 -11.10 -11.59
C GLU A 199 -4.37 -10.73 -10.68
N LEU A 200 -4.03 -11.59 -9.70
CA LEU A 200 -2.85 -11.41 -8.83
C LEU A 200 -1.53 -11.50 -9.61
N LYS A 201 -1.42 -12.45 -10.54
CA LYS A 201 -0.28 -12.58 -11.46
C LYS A 201 -0.08 -11.31 -12.27
N GLN A 202 -1.14 -10.81 -12.89
CA GLN A 202 -1.07 -9.63 -13.74
C GLN A 202 -0.74 -8.38 -12.92
N TYR A 203 -1.25 -8.28 -11.68
CA TYR A 203 -0.83 -7.25 -10.74
C TYR A 203 0.69 -7.26 -10.51
N LEU A 204 1.29 -8.41 -10.16
CA LEU A 204 2.74 -8.51 -9.91
C LEU A 204 3.57 -8.11 -11.14
N ILE A 205 3.15 -8.55 -12.34
CA ILE A 205 3.81 -8.19 -13.61
C ILE A 205 3.76 -6.68 -13.83
N ASN A 206 2.61 -6.04 -13.65
CA ASN A 206 2.45 -4.60 -13.84
C ASN A 206 3.17 -3.78 -12.77
N ALA A 207 3.26 -4.28 -11.54
CA ALA A 207 4.04 -3.66 -10.47
C ALA A 207 5.54 -3.67 -10.80
N VAL A 208 6.07 -4.77 -11.34
CA VAL A 208 7.44 -4.84 -11.84
C VAL A 208 7.67 -3.87 -13.01
N ALA A 209 6.70 -3.75 -13.93
CA ALA A 209 6.76 -2.77 -15.01
C ALA A 209 6.84 -1.32 -14.45
N PHE A 210 6.01 -0.99 -13.46
CA PHE A 210 6.05 0.30 -12.77
C PHE A 210 7.41 0.57 -12.11
N TYR A 211 7.94 -0.39 -11.35
CA TYR A 211 9.26 -0.26 -10.72
C TYR A 211 10.40 -0.11 -11.72
N GLN A 212 10.27 -0.63 -12.94
CA GLN A 212 11.23 -0.43 -14.03
C GLN A 212 11.03 0.86 -14.84
N GLY A 213 10.05 1.70 -14.48
CA GLY A 213 9.74 2.92 -15.23
C GLY A 213 8.99 2.67 -16.54
N LEU A 214 8.47 1.47 -16.77
CA LEU A 214 7.67 1.13 -17.96
C LEU A 214 6.22 1.60 -17.76
N PHE A 215 6.03 2.92 -17.65
CA PHE A 215 4.78 3.51 -17.17
C PHE A 215 3.60 3.29 -18.12
N GLU A 216 3.80 3.29 -19.43
CA GLU A 216 2.70 3.00 -20.38
C GLU A 216 2.14 1.58 -20.19
N GLN A 217 3.03 0.61 -20.03
CA GLN A 217 2.66 -0.79 -19.79
C GLN A 217 1.99 -0.94 -18.42
N ALA A 218 2.58 -0.35 -17.38
CA ALA A 218 2.01 -0.36 -16.03
C ALA A 218 0.61 0.28 -16.01
N ASN A 219 0.44 1.43 -16.67
CA ASN A 219 -0.83 2.13 -16.77
C ASN A 219 -1.90 1.26 -17.44
N SER A 220 -1.63 0.76 -18.65
CA SER A 220 -2.59 -0.09 -19.38
C SER A 220 -2.95 -1.35 -18.59
N GLY A 221 -1.93 -1.99 -17.99
CA GLY A 221 -2.10 -3.20 -17.20
C GLY A 221 -2.88 -2.99 -15.90
N PHE A 222 -2.66 -1.89 -15.18
CA PHE A 222 -3.45 -1.60 -13.98
C PHE A 222 -4.87 -1.15 -14.32
N GLN A 223 -5.09 -0.42 -15.42
CA GLN A 223 -6.44 -0.03 -15.87
C GLN A 223 -7.34 -1.25 -16.08
N SER A 224 -6.82 -2.31 -16.73
CA SER A 224 -7.59 -3.53 -16.99
C SER A 224 -7.95 -4.31 -15.72
N LEU A 225 -7.24 -4.08 -14.62
CA LEU A 225 -7.45 -4.74 -13.33
C LEU A 225 -8.32 -3.92 -12.36
N THR A 226 -8.71 -2.70 -12.70
CA THR A 226 -9.58 -1.87 -11.84
C THR A 226 -10.97 -2.47 -11.61
N THR A 227 -11.37 -3.47 -12.40
CA THR A 227 -12.61 -4.23 -12.24
C THR A 227 -12.35 -5.73 -11.99
N ALA A 228 -11.17 -6.08 -11.48
CA ALA A 228 -10.83 -7.45 -11.08
C ALA A 228 -11.86 -8.00 -10.08
N ASN A 229 -12.11 -9.31 -10.14
CA ASN A 229 -13.00 -10.00 -9.21
C ASN A 229 -12.36 -10.14 -7.83
N GLN A 230 -11.04 -10.27 -7.79
CA GLN A 230 -10.24 -10.24 -6.59
C GLN A 230 -10.26 -8.79 -6.03
N PRO A 231 -10.90 -8.54 -4.87
CA PRO A 231 -11.16 -7.17 -4.39
C PRO A 231 -9.89 -6.36 -4.07
N TRP A 232 -8.88 -7.00 -3.48
CA TRP A 232 -7.59 -6.39 -3.19
C TRP A 232 -6.86 -5.98 -4.47
N VAL A 233 -6.93 -6.78 -5.54
CA VAL A 233 -6.35 -6.39 -6.85
C VAL A 233 -7.08 -5.19 -7.42
N ALA A 234 -8.42 -5.18 -7.41
CA ALA A 234 -9.20 -4.06 -7.93
C ALA A 234 -8.93 -2.74 -7.18
N GLU A 235 -8.73 -2.80 -5.87
CA GLU A 235 -8.36 -1.63 -5.06
C GLU A 235 -6.92 -1.19 -5.30
N THR A 236 -5.97 -2.12 -5.15
CA THR A 236 -4.53 -1.86 -5.27
C THR A 236 -4.17 -1.30 -6.64
N THR A 237 -4.82 -1.76 -7.71
CA THR A 237 -4.54 -1.24 -9.06
C THR A 237 -5.00 0.20 -9.24
N ARG A 238 -6.09 0.64 -8.58
CA ARG A 238 -6.48 2.07 -8.58
C ARG A 238 -5.45 2.92 -7.84
N TYR A 239 -4.93 2.41 -6.72
CA TYR A 239 -3.82 3.05 -6.02
C TYR A 239 -2.56 3.11 -6.91
N MET A 240 -2.21 2.04 -7.60
CA MET A 240 -1.04 2.04 -8.48
C MET A 240 -1.19 2.98 -9.68
N LEU A 241 -2.40 3.16 -10.23
CA LEU A 241 -2.64 4.13 -11.31
C LEU A 241 -2.36 5.57 -10.90
N ILE A 242 -2.63 5.89 -9.64
CA ILE A 242 -2.27 7.17 -9.06
C ILE A 242 -0.73 7.32 -9.06
N ARG A 243 -0.01 6.32 -8.55
CA ARG A 243 1.47 6.34 -8.50
C ARG A 243 2.08 6.40 -9.89
N VAL A 244 1.52 5.70 -10.86
CA VAL A 244 1.93 5.76 -12.27
C VAL A 244 1.77 7.18 -12.80
N SER A 245 0.61 7.81 -12.58
CA SER A 245 0.35 9.17 -13.06
C SER A 245 1.34 10.19 -12.48
N LEU A 246 1.64 10.08 -11.18
CA LEU A 246 2.62 10.95 -10.52
C LEU A 246 4.03 10.75 -11.09
N ASN A 247 4.47 9.51 -11.27
CA ASN A 247 5.80 9.23 -11.79
C ASN A 247 5.95 9.62 -13.26
N GLN A 248 4.90 9.46 -14.08
CA GLN A 248 4.88 9.98 -15.46
C GLN A 248 5.00 11.50 -15.50
N ALA A 249 4.27 12.21 -14.63
CA ALA A 249 4.38 13.67 -14.55
C ALA A 249 5.76 14.14 -14.11
N MET A 250 6.54 13.30 -13.43
CA MET A 250 7.88 13.62 -12.95
C MET A 250 9.01 13.12 -13.87
N GLU A 251 8.71 12.35 -14.92
CA GLU A 251 9.70 11.66 -15.76
C GLU A 251 10.72 12.63 -16.38
N ASN A 252 10.27 13.81 -16.80
CA ASN A 252 11.10 14.85 -17.41
C ASN A 252 11.37 16.03 -16.46
N ALA A 253 10.98 15.94 -15.19
CA ALA A 253 10.97 17.05 -14.24
C ALA A 253 12.35 17.39 -13.66
N LEU A 254 13.44 17.10 -14.38
CA LEU A 254 14.81 17.41 -13.97
C LEU A 254 15.45 18.42 -14.94
N ASP A 255 16.16 19.40 -14.38
CA ASP A 255 17.00 20.33 -15.15
C ASP A 255 18.37 19.71 -15.52
N GLU A 256 19.22 20.49 -16.20
CA GLU A 256 20.57 20.08 -16.59
C GLU A 256 21.51 19.78 -15.40
N TYR A 257 21.12 20.13 -14.18
CA TYR A 257 21.85 19.85 -12.94
C TYR A 257 21.21 18.73 -12.11
N ASN A 258 20.25 18.00 -12.68
CA ASN A 258 19.52 16.93 -12.01
C ASN A 258 18.72 17.43 -10.79
N MET A 259 18.35 18.72 -10.80
CA MET A 259 17.47 19.34 -9.81
C MET A 259 16.03 19.33 -10.33
N PHE A 260 15.08 19.23 -9.40
CA PHE A 260 13.66 19.28 -9.76
C PHE A 260 13.31 20.61 -10.43
N ASN A 261 12.69 20.54 -11.61
CA ASN A 261 12.20 21.67 -12.38
C ASN A 261 10.70 21.49 -12.66
N VAL A 262 9.90 22.33 -12.00
CA VAL A 262 8.44 22.30 -12.12
C VAL A 262 7.94 22.62 -13.53
N ASP A 263 8.69 23.41 -14.32
CA ASP A 263 8.29 23.79 -15.67
C ASP A 263 8.39 22.61 -16.66
N LYS A 264 9.10 21.54 -16.27
CA LYS A 264 9.19 20.29 -17.04
C LYS A 264 8.31 19.17 -16.47
N ALA A 265 7.57 19.44 -15.40
CA ALA A 265 6.60 18.48 -14.89
C ALA A 265 5.39 18.40 -15.83
N ASP A 266 4.91 17.18 -16.09
CA ASP A 266 3.84 16.85 -17.05
C ASP A 266 4.19 17.20 -18.52
N ASP A 267 5.46 17.47 -18.82
CA ASP A 267 5.94 17.63 -20.19
C ASP A 267 6.07 16.24 -20.84
N ARG A 268 5.04 15.85 -21.59
CA ARG A 268 5.04 14.64 -22.42
C ARG A 268 5.52 15.03 -23.82
N THR A 269 6.82 14.92 -24.05
CA THR A 269 7.43 15.10 -25.39
C THR A 269 6.78 14.22 -26.45
#